data_AF-A0A0C9VXE1-F1
#
_entry.id   AF-A0A0C9VXE1-F1
#
_cell.length_a   1.000
_cell.length_b   1.000
_cell.length_c   1.000
_cell.angle_alpha   90.00
_cell.angle_beta   90.00
_cell.angle_gamma   90.00
#
_symmetry.space_group_name_H-M   'P 1'
#
loop_
_entity.id
_entity.type
_entity.pdbx_description
1 polymer ?
#
loop_
_entity_poly.entity_id
_entity_poly.type
_entity_poly.pdbx_seq_one_letter_code
_entity_poly.pdbx_strand_id
1 'polypeptide(L)'
;KGISDLTLAECSVLVAAFSDTSKDRLRFELVPEMKGTLSVFVRNHLQCLLKRVLCLTADLMASRVPVIEGTAPEHDSPHPRTKRMFCNLKIDHKGLPRKSNPAATRVKKQ
;
A
#
# COMPACT_ATOMS: atom_id res chain seq x y z
N LYS A 1 22.87 4.07 -11.87
CA LYS A 1 21.50 3.92 -11.31
C LYS A 1 21.53 4.50 -9.91
N GLY A 2 20.77 5.56 -9.67
CA GLY A 2 20.73 6.26 -8.40
C GLY A 2 19.70 5.67 -7.46
N ILE A 3 19.75 6.11 -6.21
CA ILE A 3 18.80 5.79 -5.13
C ILE A 3 17.37 6.24 -5.49
N SER A 4 17.25 7.24 -6.36
CA SER A 4 16.00 7.74 -6.96
C SER A 4 15.32 6.75 -7.89
N ASP A 5 16.09 5.80 -8.44
CA ASP A 5 15.64 4.83 -9.44
C ASP A 5 15.20 3.50 -8.80
N LEU A 6 15.14 3.45 -7.47
CA LEU A 6 14.73 2.26 -6.73
C LEU A 6 13.22 2.07 -6.82
N THR A 7 12.85 0.84 -7.17
CA THR A 7 11.48 0.34 -7.11
C THR A 7 11.03 0.18 -5.65
N LEU A 8 9.73 0.04 -5.44
CA LEU A 8 9.16 -0.18 -4.10
C LEU A 8 9.72 -1.44 -3.43
N ALA A 9 9.97 -2.50 -4.21
CA ALA A 9 10.55 -3.75 -3.71
C ALA A 9 11.98 -3.53 -3.21
N GLU A 10 12.81 -2.81 -3.98
CA GLU A 10 14.17 -2.46 -3.58
C GLU A 10 14.18 -1.54 -2.34
N CYS A 11 13.22 -0.62 -2.23
CA CYS A 11 13.05 0.21 -1.03
C CYS A 11 12.66 -0.64 0.20
N SER A 12 11.82 -1.66 0.05
CA SER A 12 11.42 -2.55 1.15
C SER A 12 12.61 -3.36 1.68
N VAL A 13 13.49 -3.84 0.80
CA VAL A 13 14.71 -4.57 1.18
C VAL A 13 15.65 -3.65 1.98
N LEU A 14 15.81 -2.39 1.55
CA LEU A 14 16.60 -1.41 2.30
C LEU A 14 16.00 -1.16 3.68
N VAL A 15 14.69 -0.91 3.80
CA VAL A 15 14.02 -0.68 5.08
C VAL A 15 14.19 -1.90 6.02
N ALA A 16 14.06 -3.11 5.50
CA ALA A 16 14.28 -4.33 6.28
C ALA A 16 15.72 -4.43 6.79
N ALA A 17 16.70 -4.17 5.91
CA ALA A 17 18.12 -4.22 6.26
C ALA A 17 18.54 -3.10 7.24
N PHE A 18 17.89 -1.94 7.19
CA PHE A 18 18.08 -0.85 8.17
C PHE A 18 17.40 -1.12 9.52
N SER A 19 16.29 -1.86 9.50
CA SER A 19 15.53 -2.21 10.72
C SER A 19 16.07 -3.47 11.40
N ASP A 20 17.05 -4.13 10.79
CA ASP A 20 17.66 -5.32 11.35
C ASP A 20 18.43 -4.99 12.64
N THR A 21 18.03 -5.63 13.74
CA THR A 21 18.67 -5.51 15.04
C THR A 21 19.70 -6.61 15.30
N SER A 22 19.89 -7.53 14.34
CA SER A 22 20.84 -8.64 14.43
C SER A 22 22.30 -8.15 14.47
N LYS A 23 23.21 -9.10 14.70
CA LYS A 23 24.66 -8.81 14.66
C LYS A 23 25.13 -8.45 13.25
N ASP A 24 24.43 -8.95 12.23
CA ASP A 24 24.76 -8.80 10.81
C ASP A 24 24.09 -7.58 10.16
N ARG A 25 23.55 -6.65 10.97
CA ARG A 25 22.94 -5.44 10.45
C ARG A 25 23.90 -4.66 9.56
N LEU A 26 23.36 -3.96 8.56
CA LEU A 26 24.12 -2.99 7.79
C LEU A 26 24.61 -1.86 8.71
N ARG A 27 25.92 -1.83 8.96
CA ARG A 27 26.58 -0.73 9.68
C ARG A 27 27.16 0.23 8.67
N PHE A 28 26.65 1.46 8.68
CA PHE A 28 27.31 2.55 7.99
C PHE A 28 28.42 3.04 8.91
N GLU A 29 29.62 2.51 8.69
CA GLU A 29 30.80 3.02 9.36
C GLU A 29 31.18 4.35 8.71
N LEU A 30 31.14 5.40 9.52
CA LEU A 30 31.56 6.71 9.07
C LEU A 30 33.09 6.69 8.92
N VAL A 31 33.59 6.37 7.72
CA VAL A 31 35.01 6.51 7.42
C VAL A 31 35.35 8.01 7.50
N PRO A 32 36.20 8.45 8.44
CA PRO A 32 36.41 9.88 8.71
C PRO A 32 37.25 10.60 7.65
N GLU A 33 37.54 9.97 6.51
CA GLU A 33 38.24 10.56 5.38
C GLU A 33 37.28 11.20 4.36
N MET A 34 36.60 12.26 4.81
CA MET A 34 36.10 13.42 4.05
C MET A 34 35.00 14.07 4.91
N LYS A 35 35.47 14.91 5.83
CA LYS A 35 34.71 15.47 6.96
C LYS A 35 33.71 16.52 6.47
N GLY A 36 32.42 16.22 6.61
CA GLY A 36 31.34 17.21 6.58
C GLY A 36 30.23 16.88 5.59
N THR A 37 30.54 16.83 4.30
CA THR A 37 29.51 16.82 3.24
C THR A 37 28.84 15.46 3.08
N LEU A 38 29.62 14.36 3.10
CA LEU A 38 29.12 12.99 2.94
C LEU A 38 28.26 12.54 4.14
N SER A 39 28.63 12.91 5.36
CA SER A 39 27.88 12.52 6.57
C SER A 39 26.54 13.25 6.68
N VAL A 40 26.49 14.51 6.26
CA VAL A 40 25.25 15.29 6.18
C VAL A 40 24.37 14.79 5.04
N PHE A 41 24.98 14.46 3.89
CA PHE A 41 24.25 13.93 2.74
C PHE A 41 23.56 12.60 3.07
N VAL A 42 24.27 11.62 3.64
CA VAL A 42 23.68 10.31 4.00
C VAL A 42 22.58 10.46 5.06
N ARG A 43 22.77 11.29 6.08
CA ARG A 43 21.72 11.53 7.10
C ARG A 43 20.49 12.22 6.53
N ASN A 44 20.67 13.30 5.77
CA ASN A 44 19.56 14.01 5.14
C ASN A 44 18.84 13.09 4.14
N HIS A 45 19.58 12.30 3.37
CA HIS A 45 19.01 11.38 2.40
C HIS A 45 18.24 10.23 3.06
N LEU A 46 18.76 9.65 4.14
CA LEU A 46 18.04 8.64 4.93
C LEU A 46 16.77 9.22 5.56
N GLN A 47 16.83 10.45 6.07
CA GLN A 47 15.67 11.15 6.60
C GLN A 47 14.62 11.43 5.51
N CYS A 48 15.05 11.82 4.31
CA CYS A 48 14.17 11.97 3.15
C CYS A 48 13.51 10.65 2.74
N LEU A 49 14.25 9.54 2.72
CA LEU A 49 13.73 8.20 2.45
C LEU A 49 12.70 7.78 3.50
N LEU A 50 13.03 7.90 4.78
CA LEU A 50 12.11 7.61 5.89
C LEU A 50 10.84 8.45 5.80
N LYS A 51 10.98 9.76 5.56
CA LYS A 51 9.83 10.66 5.38
C LYS A 51 8.97 10.24 4.18
N ARG A 52 9.59 9.88 3.07
CA ARG A 52 8.88 9.47 1.85
C ARG A 52 8.15 8.13 2.04
N VAL A 53 8.76 7.14 2.68
CA VAL A 53 8.12 5.87 3.02
C VAL A 53 6.97 6.08 3.99
N LEU A 54 7.17 6.92 5.03
CA LEU A 54 6.12 7.24 5.98
C LEU A 54 4.93 7.95 5.32
N CYS A 55 5.18 8.95 4.46
CA CYS A 55 4.14 9.64 3.71
C CYS A 55 3.37 8.69 2.78
N LEU A 56 4.07 7.86 2.01
CA LEU A 56 3.43 6.87 1.14
C LEU A 56 2.57 5.88 1.93
N THR A 57 3.04 5.46 3.11
CA THR A 57 2.28 4.58 3.99
C THR A 57 1.02 5.30 4.52
N ALA A 58 1.12 6.56 4.93
CA ALA A 58 -0.01 7.35 5.37
C ALA A 58 -1.05 7.56 4.26
N ASP A 59 -0.60 7.88 3.04
CA ASP A 59 -1.47 8.06 1.87
C ASP A 59 -2.18 6.75 1.49
N LEU A 60 -1.47 5.61 1.55
CA LEU A 60 -2.06 4.29 1.36
C LEU A 60 -3.14 3.99 2.43
N MET A 61 -2.88 4.32 3.69
CA MET A 61 -3.83 4.08 4.78
C MET A 61 -5.04 5.02 4.76
N ALA A 62 -4.87 6.23 4.21
CA ALA A 62 -5.92 7.22 3.99
C ALA A 62 -6.66 7.03 2.66
N SER A 63 -6.16 6.18 1.77
CA SER A 63 -6.75 5.91 0.46
C SER A 63 -8.20 5.45 0.58
N ARG A 64 -9.06 6.03 -0.25
CA ARG A 64 -10.47 5.64 -0.42
C ARG A 64 -10.65 4.61 -1.55
N VAL A 65 -9.55 4.13 -2.12
CA VAL A 65 -9.56 3.11 -3.17
C VAL A 65 -9.40 1.75 -2.48
N PRO A 66 -10.31 0.80 -2.72
CA PRO A 66 -10.18 -0.54 -2.18
C PRO A 66 -8.99 -1.27 -2.84
N VAL A 67 -8.31 -2.10 -2.05
CA VAL A 67 -7.23 -2.99 -2.52
C VAL A 67 -7.81 -4.24 -3.15
N ILE A 68 -8.93 -4.71 -2.61
CA ILE A 68 -9.62 -5.90 -3.09
C ILE A 68 -11.08 -5.56 -3.32
N GLU A 69 -11.54 -5.78 -4.54
CA GLU A 69 -12.95 -5.79 -4.90
C GLU A 69 -13.39 -7.23 -5.11
N GLY A 70 -14.43 -7.66 -4.39
CA GLY A 70 -15.03 -8.97 -4.62
C GLY A 70 -15.78 -9.05 -5.96
N THR A 71 -16.37 -10.20 -6.24
CA THR A 71 -17.30 -10.36 -7.37
C THR A 71 -18.69 -9.85 -7.00
N ALA A 72 -19.50 -9.48 -8.01
CA ALA A 72 -20.91 -9.14 -7.81
C ALA A 72 -21.66 -10.32 -7.15
N PRO A 73 -22.39 -10.11 -6.03
CA PRO A 73 -23.11 -11.19 -5.38
C PRO A 73 -24.16 -11.79 -6.30
N GLU A 74 -24.43 -13.08 -6.12
CA GLU A 74 -25.55 -13.74 -6.77
C GLU A 74 -26.88 -13.19 -6.29
N HIS A 75 -27.93 -13.34 -7.10
CA HIS A 75 -29.26 -12.76 -6.89
C HIS A 75 -29.93 -13.18 -5.57
N ASP A 76 -29.57 -14.35 -5.05
CA ASP A 76 -30.03 -14.95 -3.78
C ASP A 76 -29.19 -14.50 -2.57
N SER A 77 -28.08 -13.81 -2.78
CA SER A 77 -27.21 -13.36 -1.69
C SER A 77 -27.94 -12.40 -0.75
N PRO A 78 -27.76 -12.53 0.58
CA PRO A 78 -28.30 -11.58 1.55
C PRO A 78 -27.68 -10.18 1.44
N HIS A 79 -26.54 -10.05 0.73
CA HIS A 79 -25.86 -8.78 0.55
C HIS A 79 -26.25 -8.14 -0.79
N PRO A 80 -26.76 -6.90 -0.81
CA PRO A 80 -27.18 -6.23 -2.04
C PRO A 80 -25.99 -5.76 -2.90
N ARG A 81 -24.78 -5.75 -2.33
CA ARG A 81 -23.55 -5.25 -2.96
C ARG A 81 -22.33 -6.05 -2.52
N THR A 82 -21.34 -6.10 -3.40
CA THR A 82 -20.03 -6.72 -3.18
C THR A 82 -19.28 -6.11 -1.98
N LYS A 83 -18.55 -6.99 -1.29
CA LYS A 83 -17.58 -6.63 -0.24
C LYS A 83 -16.31 -6.00 -0.85
N ARG A 84 -15.88 -4.86 -0.30
CA ARG A 84 -14.60 -4.21 -0.63
C ARG A 84 -13.70 -4.18 0.59
N MET A 85 -12.40 -4.31 0.39
CA MET A 85 -11.39 -4.23 1.46
C MET A 85 -10.36 -3.16 1.15
N PHE A 86 -10.04 -2.31 2.12
CA PHE A 86 -9.09 -1.21 2.00
C PHE A 86 -7.74 -1.57 2.63
N CYS A 87 -6.67 -0.81 2.33
CA CYS A 87 -5.33 -1.01 2.90
C CYS A 87 -5.33 -1.03 4.44
N ASN A 88 -6.21 -0.23 5.04
CA ASN A 88 -6.38 -0.17 6.50
C ASN A 88 -7.25 -1.30 7.07
N LEU A 89 -7.50 -2.36 6.29
CA LEU A 89 -8.32 -3.53 6.64
C LEU A 89 -9.79 -3.22 6.92
N LYS A 90 -10.24 -1.97 6.74
CA LYS A 90 -11.66 -1.66 6.77
C LYS A 90 -12.35 -2.39 5.63
N ILE A 91 -13.60 -2.77 5.89
CA ILE A 91 -14.44 -3.49 4.96
C ILE A 91 -15.74 -2.71 4.81
N ASP A 92 -16.23 -2.59 3.57
CA ASP A 92 -17.59 -2.12 3.32
C ASP A 92 -18.31 -3.00 2.27
N HIS A 93 -19.63 -2.84 2.17
CA HIS A 93 -20.47 -3.48 1.15
C HIS A 93 -21.01 -2.43 0.17
N LYS A 94 -20.11 -1.65 -0.42
CA LYS A 94 -20.47 -0.60 -1.39
C LYS A 94 -19.88 -0.85 -2.78
N GLY A 95 -19.41 -2.07 -3.05
CA GLY A 95 -18.94 -2.47 -4.37
C GLY A 95 -20.06 -2.68 -5.38
N LEU A 96 -19.80 -3.55 -6.36
CA LEU A 96 -20.72 -3.85 -7.45
C LEU A 96 -22.09 -4.29 -6.93
N PRO A 97 -23.17 -3.89 -7.61
CA PRO A 97 -24.51 -4.33 -7.25
C PRO A 97 -24.66 -5.84 -7.47
N ARG A 98 -25.53 -6.45 -6.65
CA ARG A 98 -25.98 -7.83 -6.82
C ARG A 98 -26.53 -8.07 -8.23
N LYS A 99 -26.24 -9.24 -8.78
CA LYS A 99 -26.73 -9.66 -10.10
C LYS A 99 -28.26 -9.64 -10.14
N SER A 100 -28.82 -9.21 -11.27
CA SER A 100 -30.27 -9.23 -11.50
C SER A 100 -30.78 -10.66 -11.62
N ASN A 101 -31.95 -10.95 -11.05
CA ASN A 101 -32.62 -12.22 -11.25
C ASN A 101 -33.31 -12.25 -12.63
N PRO A 102 -32.86 -13.09 -13.60
CA PRO A 102 -33.49 -13.17 -14.92
C PRO A 102 -34.96 -13.59 -14.87
N ALA A 103 -35.33 -14.45 -13.91
CA ALA A 103 -36.69 -14.96 -13.73
C ALA A 103 -37.66 -13.93 -13.13
N ALA A 104 -37.15 -12.85 -12.53
CA ALA A 104 -37.96 -11.79 -11.92
C ALA A 104 -38.35 -10.67 -12.91
N THR A 105 -38.06 -10.83 -14.21
CA THR A 105 -38.38 -9.84 -15.23
C THR A 105 -39.90 -9.75 -15.39
N ARG A 106 -40.55 -8.87 -14.62
CA ARG A 106 -41.98 -8.60 -14.74
C ARG A 106 -42.23 -7.83 -16.03
N VAL A 107 -42.77 -8.51 -17.04
CA VAL A 107 -43.33 -7.85 -18.23
C VAL A 107 -44.54 -7.04 -17.75
N LYS A 108 -44.48 -5.70 -17.85
CA LYS A 108 -45.66 -4.86 -17.68
C LYS A 108 -46.59 -5.13 -18.87
N LYS A 109 -47.77 -5.68 -18.63
CA LYS A 109 -48.85 -5.69 -19.63
C LYS A 109 -49.31 -4.25 -19.85
N GLN A 110 -49.34 -3.83 -21.11
CA GLN A 110 -50.02 -2.62 -21.57
C GLN A 110 -51.54 -2.82 -21.55
#